data_AF-A0A0D6JWT8-F1
#
_entry.id   AF-A0A0D6JWT8-F1
#
_cell.length_a   1.000
_cell.length_b   1.000
_cell.length_c   1.000
_cell.angle_alpha   90.00
_cell.angle_beta   90.00
_cell.angle_gamma   90.00
#
_symmetry.space_group_name_H-M   'P 1'
#
loop_
_entity.id
_entity.type
_entity.pdbx_description
1 polymer ?
#
loop_
_entity_poly.entity_id
_entity_poly.type
_entity_poly.pdbx_seq_one_letter_code
_entity_poly.pdbx_strand_id
1 'polypeptide(L)'
;MQAIVQLRGEVNIAQDVRDTLSMLNIHRVNHATFVPETDAYRGMISKVNDFVAHGEPSVDVVETLISTRAEPEEGDADITDEWVSENTDYDDVAALAQAIVDEETTLRAQGVSPVLRLHPPRGGHRGQKHVTKEGGQLGKHSTEQIDELLEDMR
;
A
#
# COMPACT_ATOMS: atom_id res chain seq x y z
N MET A 1 5.34 1.48 -10.06
CA MET A 1 4.45 0.81 -9.09
C MET A 1 3.85 1.84 -8.13
N GLN A 2 2.57 1.73 -7.79
CA GLN A 2 1.89 2.66 -6.86
C GLN A 2 1.53 1.96 -5.53
N ALA A 3 1.88 2.59 -4.41
CA ALA A 3 1.28 2.31 -3.12
C ALA A 3 -0.06 3.04 -3.00
N ILE A 4 -1.08 2.37 -2.46
CA ILE A 4 -2.40 2.94 -2.21
C ILE A 4 -2.77 2.70 -0.76
N VAL A 5 -3.15 3.73 -0.03
CA VAL A 5 -3.61 3.66 1.36
C VAL A 5 -5.00 4.26 1.50
N GLN A 6 -5.96 3.54 2.07
CA GLN A 6 -7.28 4.10 2.36
C GLN A 6 -7.23 4.99 3.60
N LEU A 7 -7.57 6.27 3.45
CA LEU A 7 -7.59 7.23 4.56
C LEU A 7 -9.02 7.59 5.02
N ARG A 8 -10.02 7.39 4.16
CA ARG A 8 -11.42 7.68 4.50
C ARG A 8 -12.23 6.40 4.65
N GLY A 9 -13.06 6.38 5.70
CA GLY A 9 -13.98 5.28 5.96
C GLY A 9 -15.08 5.13 4.90
N GLU A 10 -15.78 4.00 4.97
CA GLU A 10 -16.73 3.56 3.94
C GLU A 10 -18.17 4.05 4.14
N VAL A 11 -18.44 4.83 5.18
CA VAL A 11 -19.78 5.38 5.43
C VAL A 11 -20.07 6.49 4.40
N ASN A 12 -21.22 6.40 3.73
CA ASN A 12 -21.65 7.33 2.67
C ASN A 12 -20.76 7.38 1.42
N ILE A 13 -20.00 6.32 1.13
CA ILE A 13 -19.28 6.19 -0.15
C ILE A 13 -20.19 5.52 -1.19
N ALA A 14 -19.99 5.88 -2.46
CA ALA A 14 -20.69 5.22 -3.56
C ALA A 14 -20.29 3.73 -3.63
N GLN A 15 -21.26 2.85 -3.92
CA GLN A 15 -21.05 1.41 -3.88
C GLN A 15 -19.93 0.97 -4.83
N ASP A 16 -19.87 1.56 -6.01
CA ASP A 16 -18.88 1.25 -7.03
C ASP A 16 -17.45 1.65 -6.62
N VAL A 17 -17.29 2.70 -5.81
CA VAL A 17 -16.02 3.08 -5.18
C VAL A 17 -15.62 2.04 -4.13
N ARG A 18 -16.57 1.61 -3.28
CA ARG A 18 -16.34 0.53 -2.29
C ARG A 18 -15.89 -0.76 -2.97
N ASP A 19 -16.58 -1.14 -4.04
CA ASP A 19 -16.28 -2.35 -4.81
C ASP A 19 -14.89 -2.25 -5.43
N THR A 20 -14.52 -1.08 -5.94
CA THR A 20 -13.16 -0.83 -6.49
C THR A 20 -12.09 -0.99 -5.42
N LEU A 21 -12.29 -0.46 -4.21
CA LEU A 21 -11.37 -0.66 -3.09
C LEU A 21 -11.24 -2.15 -2.72
N SER A 22 -12.36 -2.89 -2.66
CA SER A 22 -12.32 -4.34 -2.40
C SER A 22 -11.63 -5.13 -3.51
N MET A 23 -11.77 -4.74 -4.78
CA MET A 23 -11.02 -5.36 -5.89
C MET A 23 -9.51 -5.11 -5.78
N LEU A 24 -9.10 -4.00 -5.17
CA LEU A 24 -7.71 -3.69 -4.82
C LEU A 24 -7.26 -4.37 -3.51
N ASN A 25 -8.09 -5.22 -2.90
CA ASN A 25 -7.87 -5.85 -1.58
C ASN A 25 -7.90 -4.87 -0.39
N ILE A 26 -8.37 -3.63 -0.57
CA ILE A 26 -8.48 -2.66 0.52
C ILE A 26 -9.89 -2.73 1.13
N HIS A 27 -9.98 -3.15 2.39
CA HIS A 27 -11.26 -3.39 3.09
C HIS A 27 -11.45 -2.53 4.35
N ARG A 28 -10.43 -1.79 4.79
CA ARG A 28 -10.47 -0.96 6.00
C ARG A 28 -9.55 0.25 5.86
N VAL A 29 -9.85 1.29 6.63
CA VAL A 29 -8.96 2.44 6.78
C VAL A 29 -7.58 1.99 7.26
N ASN A 30 -6.55 2.63 6.75
CA ASN A 30 -5.12 2.33 6.94
C ASN A 30 -4.66 0.98 6.35
N HIS A 31 -5.51 0.27 5.61
CA HIS A 31 -5.00 -0.81 4.76
C HIS A 31 -4.31 -0.21 3.55
N ALA A 32 -3.18 -0.82 3.19
CA ALA A 32 -2.41 -0.47 2.02
C ALA A 32 -2.21 -1.66 1.09
N THR A 33 -1.98 -1.38 -0.18
CA THR A 33 -1.63 -2.38 -1.20
C THR A 33 -0.68 -1.76 -2.23
N PHE A 34 0.03 -2.60 -2.96
CA PHE A 34 0.91 -2.23 -4.06
C PHE A 34 0.27 -2.67 -5.38
N VAL A 35 0.21 -1.76 -6.35
CA VAL A 35 -0.37 -2.05 -7.67
C VAL A 35 0.55 -1.62 -8.81
N PRO A 36 0.61 -2.39 -9.91
CA PRO A 36 1.43 -2.06 -11.07
C PRO A 36 0.81 -0.92 -11.89
N GLU A 37 1.63 -0.23 -12.68
CA GLU A 37 1.24 0.97 -13.43
C GLU A 37 0.62 0.68 -14.81
N THR A 38 -0.45 -0.10 -14.81
CA THR A 38 -1.23 -0.37 -16.04
C THR A 38 -2.39 0.60 -16.24
N ASP A 39 -2.90 0.73 -17.47
CA ASP A 39 -4.08 1.56 -17.76
C ASP A 39 -5.31 1.13 -16.95
N ALA A 40 -5.46 -0.17 -16.69
CA ALA A 40 -6.54 -0.72 -15.88
C ALA A 40 -6.45 -0.24 -14.43
N TYR A 41 -5.29 -0.40 -13.78
CA TYR A 41 -5.09 0.07 -12.41
C TYR A 41 -5.16 1.59 -12.32
N ARG A 42 -4.67 2.32 -13.31
CA ARG A 42 -4.78 3.79 -13.35
C ARG A 42 -6.25 4.25 -13.32
N GLY A 43 -7.13 3.55 -14.05
CA GLY A 43 -8.57 3.79 -14.00
C GLY A 43 -9.17 3.53 -12.62
N MET A 44 -8.77 2.43 -11.98
CA MET A 44 -9.20 2.08 -10.61
C MET A 44 -8.74 3.12 -9.58
N ILE A 45 -7.47 3.52 -9.62
CA ILE A 45 -6.89 4.55 -8.72
C ILE A 45 -7.62 5.88 -8.89
N SER A 46 -7.87 6.27 -10.15
CA SER A 46 -8.60 7.53 -10.45
C SER A 46 -10.01 7.51 -9.87
N LYS A 47 -10.68 6.34 -9.86
CA LYS A 47 -12.01 6.18 -9.29
C LYS A 47 -12.06 6.28 -7.77
N VAL A 48 -11.00 5.84 -7.08
CA VAL A 48 -10.92 5.86 -5.60
C VAL A 48 -10.17 7.09 -5.04
N ASN A 49 -9.71 8.00 -5.90
CA ASN A 49 -8.77 9.09 -5.58
C ASN A 49 -9.17 9.93 -4.35
N ASP A 50 -10.46 10.23 -4.19
CA ASP A 50 -10.98 11.06 -3.10
C ASP A 50 -11.04 10.36 -1.73
N PHE A 51 -10.63 9.09 -1.66
CA PHE A 51 -10.66 8.25 -0.46
C PHE A 51 -9.30 7.71 -0.04
N VAL A 52 -8.32 7.81 -0.92
CA VAL A 52 -7.00 7.20 -0.75
C VAL A 52 -5.89 8.25 -0.82
N ALA A 53 -4.75 7.95 -0.21
CA ALA A 53 -3.47 8.48 -0.62
C ALA A 53 -2.82 7.47 -1.57
N HIS A 54 -2.18 7.95 -2.64
CA HIS A 54 -1.38 7.08 -3.50
C HIS A 54 -0.15 7.79 -4.05
N GLY A 55 0.90 7.03 -4.34
CA GLY A 55 2.16 7.52 -4.89
C GLY A 55 3.11 6.37 -5.20
N GLU A 56 4.23 6.69 -5.82
CA GLU A 56 5.33 5.74 -6.07
C GLU A 56 6.29 5.82 -4.87
N PRO A 57 6.34 4.80 -3.99
CA PRO A 57 7.24 4.79 -2.84
C PRO A 57 8.68 4.46 -3.23
N SER A 58 9.64 4.85 -2.40
CA SER A 58 11.01 4.36 -2.52
C SER A 58 11.13 2.88 -2.10
N VAL A 59 12.16 2.20 -2.60
CA VAL A 59 12.45 0.79 -2.27
C VAL A 59 12.66 0.62 -0.77
N ASP A 60 13.40 1.52 -0.13
CA ASP A 60 13.68 1.50 1.31
C ASP A 60 12.40 1.51 2.16
N VAL A 61 11.39 2.28 1.75
CA VAL A 61 10.09 2.33 2.42
C VAL A 61 9.30 1.05 2.19
N VAL A 62 9.33 0.50 0.96
CA VAL A 62 8.68 -0.79 0.67
C VAL A 62 9.30 -1.91 1.51
N GLU A 63 10.63 -1.99 1.61
CA GLU A 63 11.35 -2.94 2.45
C GLU A 63 10.96 -2.80 3.92
N THR A 64 10.91 -1.56 4.42
CA THR A 64 10.48 -1.26 5.80
C THR A 64 9.07 -1.76 6.06
N LEU A 65 8.13 -1.47 5.16
CA LEU A 65 6.74 -1.90 5.31
C LEU A 65 6.57 -3.41 5.22
N ILE A 66 7.32 -4.09 4.36
CA ILE A 66 7.27 -5.55 4.27
C ILE A 66 7.77 -6.13 5.61
N SER A 67 8.91 -5.66 6.09
CA SER A 67 9.49 -6.12 7.36
C SER A 67 8.59 -5.88 8.58
N THR A 68 7.80 -4.79 8.60
CA THR A 68 7.01 -4.43 9.80
C THR A 68 5.52 -4.74 9.69
N ARG A 69 4.98 -4.92 8.48
CA ARG A 69 3.52 -4.99 8.23
C ARG A 69 3.09 -6.10 7.27
N ALA A 70 4.00 -6.73 6.54
CA ALA A 70 3.61 -7.86 5.70
C ALA A 70 3.32 -9.09 6.55
N GLU A 71 2.43 -9.93 6.03
CA GLU A 71 1.99 -11.15 6.67
C GLU A 71 1.83 -12.21 5.60
N PRO A 72 2.04 -13.49 5.92
CA PRO A 72 1.74 -14.58 5.00
C PRO A 72 0.28 -14.52 4.52
N GLU A 73 0.00 -15.07 3.34
CA GLU A 73 -1.38 -15.18 2.85
C GLU A 73 -2.24 -16.03 3.81
N GLU A 74 -1.62 -17.00 4.49
CA GLU A 74 -2.23 -17.81 5.54
C GLU A 74 -1.33 -17.90 6.78
N GLY A 75 -1.90 -17.61 7.96
CA GLY A 75 -1.20 -17.68 9.24
C GLY A 75 -0.75 -16.32 9.78
N ASP A 76 0.03 -16.34 10.85
CA ASP A 76 0.45 -15.16 11.61
C ASP A 76 1.99 -15.14 11.81
N ALA A 77 2.75 -15.74 10.89
CA ALA A 77 4.22 -15.71 10.96
C ALA A 77 4.76 -14.33 10.57
N ASP A 78 5.88 -13.94 11.17
CA ASP A 78 6.56 -12.69 10.82
C ASP A 78 7.35 -12.88 9.50
N ILE A 79 7.29 -11.88 8.62
CA ILE A 79 8.04 -11.86 7.36
C ILE A 79 9.48 -11.37 7.65
N THR A 80 10.37 -12.31 7.91
CA THR A 80 11.82 -12.08 8.07
C THR A 80 12.59 -12.51 6.83
N ASP A 81 13.87 -12.16 6.72
CA ASP A 81 14.73 -12.65 5.62
C ASP A 81 14.75 -14.18 5.53
N GLU A 82 14.77 -14.86 6.68
CA GLU A 82 14.68 -16.33 6.74
C GLU A 82 13.36 -16.82 6.14
N TRP A 83 12.24 -16.21 6.53
CA TRP A 83 10.93 -16.56 5.96
C TRP A 83 10.91 -16.33 4.44
N VAL A 84 11.45 -15.20 3.95
CA VAL A 84 11.48 -14.86 2.53
C VAL A 84 12.30 -15.88 1.75
N SER A 85 13.51 -16.22 2.21
CA SER A 85 14.38 -17.21 1.56
C SER A 85 13.78 -18.62 1.48
N GLU A 86 12.94 -18.99 2.45
CA GLU A 86 12.33 -20.32 2.51
C GLU A 86 11.00 -20.42 1.73
N ASN A 87 10.26 -19.31 1.60
CA ASN A 87 8.87 -19.32 1.12
C ASN A 87 8.66 -18.56 -0.20
N THR A 88 9.64 -17.80 -0.67
CA THR A 88 9.55 -16.96 -1.87
C THR A 88 10.65 -17.27 -2.87
N ASP A 89 10.61 -16.63 -4.03
CA ASP A 89 11.65 -16.74 -5.07
C ASP A 89 12.89 -15.84 -4.79
N TYR A 90 12.95 -15.16 -3.63
CA TYR A 90 13.95 -14.13 -3.30
C TYR A 90 14.77 -14.50 -2.05
N ASP A 91 15.99 -13.98 -1.97
CA ASP A 91 16.94 -14.32 -0.89
C ASP A 91 16.67 -13.58 0.44
N ASP A 92 16.13 -12.36 0.39
CA ASP A 92 15.88 -11.51 1.55
C ASP A 92 14.75 -10.48 1.28
N VAL A 93 14.33 -9.75 2.31
CA VAL A 93 13.24 -8.77 2.19
C VAL A 93 13.59 -7.63 1.21
N ALA A 94 14.86 -7.24 1.15
CA ALA A 94 15.32 -6.18 0.25
C ALA A 94 15.18 -6.58 -1.23
N ALA A 95 15.55 -7.82 -1.58
CA ALA A 95 15.38 -8.36 -2.93
C ALA A 95 13.90 -8.45 -3.33
N LEU A 96 13.04 -8.91 -2.41
CA LEU A 96 11.59 -8.94 -2.64
C LEU A 96 11.02 -7.53 -2.84
N ALA A 97 11.43 -6.56 -2.01
CA ALA A 97 10.99 -5.17 -2.12
C ALA A 97 11.35 -4.54 -3.47
N GLN A 98 12.59 -4.74 -3.92
CA GLN A 98 13.07 -4.28 -5.22
C GLN A 98 12.21 -4.87 -6.36
N ALA A 99 11.96 -6.18 -6.35
CA ALA A 99 11.17 -6.83 -7.38
C ALA A 99 9.69 -6.40 -7.41
N ILE A 100 9.12 -6.02 -6.27
CA ILE A 100 7.77 -5.43 -6.21
C ILE A 100 7.76 -4.03 -6.81
N VAL A 101 8.77 -3.20 -6.52
CA VAL A 101 8.91 -1.85 -7.09
C VAL A 101 9.09 -1.91 -8.61
N ASP A 102 9.91 -2.85 -9.09
CA ASP A 102 10.16 -3.10 -10.50
C ASP A 102 9.00 -3.81 -11.23
N GLU A 103 7.92 -4.14 -10.52
CA GLU A 103 6.71 -4.80 -11.03
C GLU A 103 6.97 -6.20 -11.61
N GLU A 104 8.03 -6.89 -11.17
CA GLU A 104 8.37 -8.26 -11.58
C GLU A 104 7.48 -9.31 -10.89
N THR A 105 7.00 -8.99 -9.69
CA THR A 105 6.17 -9.87 -8.86
C THR A 105 5.09 -9.10 -8.11
N THR A 106 4.28 -9.82 -7.33
CA THR A 106 3.31 -9.25 -6.41
C THR A 106 3.40 -9.96 -5.06
N LEU A 107 2.97 -9.30 -3.98
CA LEU A 107 2.92 -9.93 -2.64
C LEU A 107 2.20 -11.29 -2.69
N ARG A 108 1.02 -11.34 -3.32
CA ARG A 108 0.23 -12.58 -3.43
C ARG A 108 0.94 -13.66 -4.22
N ALA A 109 1.69 -13.32 -5.27
CA ALA A 109 2.45 -14.30 -6.05
C ALA A 109 3.55 -14.98 -5.22
N GLN A 110 4.01 -14.32 -4.15
CA GLN A 110 5.05 -14.79 -3.25
C GLN A 110 4.45 -15.33 -1.93
N GLY A 111 3.16 -15.67 -1.90
CA GLY A 111 2.51 -16.21 -0.71
C GLY A 111 2.37 -15.20 0.44
N VAL A 112 2.51 -13.91 0.16
CA VAL A 112 2.33 -12.82 1.12
C VAL A 112 0.94 -12.19 0.91
N SER A 113 0.25 -11.85 1.98
CA SER A 113 -1.01 -11.13 1.94
C SER A 113 -0.89 -9.89 1.05
N PRO A 114 -1.82 -9.66 0.11
CA PRO A 114 -1.80 -8.47 -0.75
C PRO A 114 -2.13 -7.17 -0.01
N VAL A 115 -2.39 -7.25 1.30
CA VAL A 115 -2.82 -6.16 2.15
C VAL A 115 -1.82 -5.97 3.27
N LEU A 116 -1.25 -4.76 3.34
CA LEU A 116 -0.45 -4.31 4.47
C LEU A 116 -1.35 -3.59 5.46
N ARG A 117 -1.46 -4.12 6.67
CA ARG A 117 -2.32 -3.58 7.74
C ARG A 117 -1.56 -2.52 8.53
N LEU A 118 -1.53 -1.29 8.02
CA LEU A 118 -0.70 -0.24 8.58
C LEU A 118 -1.22 0.31 9.91
N HIS A 119 -0.32 0.92 10.68
CA HIS A 119 -0.67 1.66 11.88
C HIS A 119 -1.27 3.03 11.52
N PRO A 120 -2.11 3.64 12.38
CA PRO A 120 -2.40 5.06 12.26
C PRO A 120 -1.12 5.90 12.20
N PRO A 121 -1.06 6.97 11.38
CA PRO A 121 0.15 7.76 11.21
C PRO A 121 0.56 8.41 12.53
N ARG A 122 1.80 8.19 12.95
CA ARG A 122 2.40 8.84 14.12
C ARG A 122 2.42 10.35 13.87
N GLY A 123 1.94 11.14 14.83
CA GLY A 123 1.79 12.59 14.65
C GLY A 123 0.55 13.03 13.85
N GLY A 124 -0.18 12.08 13.24
CA GLY A 124 -1.36 12.33 12.42
C GLY A 124 -1.04 12.71 10.98
N HIS A 125 -1.99 12.54 10.08
CA HIS A 125 -1.86 12.97 8.67
C HIS A 125 -2.43 14.39 8.47
N ARG A 126 -2.20 14.98 7.29
CA ARG A 126 -2.61 16.36 6.93
C ARG A 126 -4.12 16.55 6.69
N GLY A 127 -4.94 15.65 7.23
CA GLY A 127 -6.40 15.66 7.09
C GLY A 127 -6.93 14.96 5.83
N GLN A 128 -8.21 14.58 5.88
CA GLN A 128 -8.90 13.74 4.88
C GLN A 128 -10.04 14.48 4.15
N LYS A 129 -9.99 15.82 4.13
CA LYS A 129 -11.01 16.67 3.49
C LYS A 129 -10.51 17.39 2.24
N HIS A 130 -9.19 17.45 2.07
CA HIS A 130 -8.52 18.18 1.01
C HIS A 130 -7.50 17.26 0.33
N VAL A 131 -7.22 17.55 -0.93
CA VAL A 131 -6.19 16.87 -1.70
C VAL A 131 -4.80 17.43 -1.36
N THR A 132 -3.75 16.70 -1.72
CA THR A 132 -2.35 17.08 -1.45
C THR A 132 -1.99 18.48 -1.97
N LYS A 133 -2.53 18.89 -3.13
CA LYS A 133 -2.31 20.24 -3.69
C LYS A 133 -2.89 21.38 -2.84
N GLU A 134 -3.89 21.09 -2.02
CA GLU A 134 -4.53 22.03 -1.09
C GLU A 134 -3.97 21.90 0.34
N GLY A 135 -2.93 21.08 0.52
CA GLY A 135 -2.33 20.81 1.83
C GLY A 135 -3.02 19.70 2.63
N GLY A 136 -3.92 18.93 2.00
CA GLY A 136 -4.49 17.72 2.61
C GLY A 136 -3.68 16.45 2.35
N GLN A 137 -4.27 15.27 2.61
CA GLN A 137 -3.63 13.96 2.41
C GLN A 137 -4.32 13.08 1.35
N LEU A 138 -5.29 13.60 0.59
CA LEU A 138 -5.98 12.79 -0.42
C LEU A 138 -5.34 12.90 -1.81
N GLY A 139 -5.42 11.80 -2.55
CA GLY A 139 -5.02 11.72 -3.95
C GLY A 139 -3.52 11.47 -4.14
N LYS A 140 -2.98 12.02 -5.23
CA LYS A 140 -1.61 11.76 -5.68
C LYS A 140 -0.57 12.51 -4.83
N HIS A 141 0.42 11.77 -4.35
CA HIS A 141 1.59 12.25 -3.64
C HIS A 141 2.83 12.19 -4.54
N SER A 142 3.84 13.01 -4.28
CA SER A 142 5.20 12.73 -4.76
C SER A 142 5.80 11.56 -3.97
N THR A 143 6.94 11.02 -4.43
CA THR A 143 7.69 9.97 -3.72
C THR A 143 8.01 10.37 -2.28
N GLU A 144 8.59 11.55 -2.07
CA GLU A 144 8.89 12.07 -0.73
C GLU A 144 7.65 12.15 0.17
N GLN A 145 6.50 12.56 -0.39
CA GLN A 145 5.26 12.72 0.37
C GLN A 145 4.58 11.39 0.70
N ILE A 146 4.67 10.39 -0.18
CA ILE A 146 4.12 9.07 0.10
C ILE A 146 5.02 8.31 1.07
N ASP A 147 6.34 8.45 0.94
CA ASP A 147 7.33 7.88 1.84
C ASP A 147 7.14 8.40 3.28
N GLU A 148 7.04 9.73 3.45
CA GLU A 148 6.75 10.35 4.76
C GLU A 148 5.49 9.75 5.41
N LEU A 149 4.40 9.64 4.64
CA LEU A 149 3.15 9.08 5.15
C LEU A 149 3.28 7.60 5.54
N LEU A 150 3.91 6.79 4.69
CA LEU A 150 4.06 5.36 4.91
C LEU A 150 4.99 5.07 6.09
N GLU A 151 6.08 5.81 6.25
CA GLU A 151 6.98 5.71 7.39
C GLU A 151 6.28 6.04 8.70
N ASP A 152 5.42 7.06 8.72
CA ASP A 152 4.62 7.41 9.91
C ASP A 152 3.62 6.30 10.27
N MET A 153 3.19 5.51 9.28
CA MET A 153 2.25 4.40 9.40
C MET A 153 2.93 3.02 9.55
N ARG A 154 4.28 2.96 9.57
CA ARG A 154 5.08 1.73 9.67
C ARG A 154 4.84 0.93 10.93
#